data_AF-A0A841GF39-F1
#
_entry.id   AF-A0A841GF39-F1
#
_cell.length_a   1.000
_cell.length_b   1.000
_cell.length_c   1.000
_cell.angle_alpha   90.00
_cell.angle_beta   90.00
_cell.angle_gamma   90.00
#
_symmetry.space_group_name_H-M   'P 1'
#
loop_
_entity.id
_entity.type
_entity.pdbx_description
1 polymer ?
#
loop_
_entity_poly.entity_id
_entity_poly.type
_entity_poly.pdbx_seq_one_letter_code
_entity_poly.pdbx_strand_id
1 'polypeptide(L)'
;MMGIIEWLVLISTISTLSFSWAVYLINLHNSKNLPEKIKEDEERLIQLMGRVRVFVDSKIEILEEKEKELNDLISQINDLYSKLVLEVSEYQKSIKTNSKTSYEEKKEVEANSENFENILEETKEKRETKKTEMTREEQIIELYNQGVEEAEIAKRFGMGIGEVRLIIDLFHRTKSK
;
A
#
# COMPACT_ATOMS: atom_id res chain seq x y z
N MET A 1 20.41 81.69 -22.90
CA MET A 1 19.42 80.65 -22.54
C MET A 1 19.97 79.33 -23.04
N MET A 2 20.02 78.29 -22.19
CA MET A 2 20.31 76.95 -22.69
C MET A 2 19.20 76.50 -23.65
N GLY A 3 19.57 75.71 -24.65
CA GLY A 3 18.63 75.14 -25.59
C GLY A 3 17.78 74.04 -24.95
N ILE A 4 16.57 73.82 -25.47
CA ILE A 4 15.66 72.75 -25.02
C ILE A 4 16.33 71.37 -25.10
N ILE A 5 17.23 71.18 -26.07
CA ILE A 5 17.97 69.93 -26.28
C ILE A 5 18.94 69.66 -25.12
N GLU A 6 19.64 70.68 -24.63
CA GLU A 6 20.59 70.54 -23.52
C GLU A 6 19.88 70.19 -22.21
N TRP A 7 18.68 70.74 -21.99
CA TRP A 7 17.84 70.40 -20.84
C TRP A 7 17.35 68.95 -20.88
N LEU A 8 17.01 68.44 -22.07
CA LEU A 8 16.60 67.05 -22.27
C LEU A 8 17.74 66.07 -21.93
N VAL A 9 18.98 66.39 -22.34
CA VAL A 9 20.16 65.57 -22.02
C VAL A 9 20.41 65.52 -20.51
N LEU A 10 20.30 66.66 -19.80
CA LEU A 10 20.47 66.71 -18.34
C LEU A 10 19.41 65.90 -17.59
N ILE A 11 18.17 65.85 -18.08
CA ILE A 11 17.12 65.03 -17.48
C ILE A 11 17.38 63.54 -17.71
N SER A 12 17.92 63.17 -18.87
CA SER A 12 18.24 61.77 -19.13
C SER A 12 19.35 61.24 -18.22
N THR A 13 20.33 62.07 -17.87
CA THR A 13 21.44 61.67 -16.98
C THR A 13 20.99 61.66 -15.51
N ILE A 14 20.19 62.62 -15.07
CA ILE A 14 19.63 62.60 -13.70
C ILE A 14 18.65 61.44 -13.51
N SER A 15 17.87 61.10 -14.56
CA SER A 15 16.93 59.98 -14.54
C SER A 15 17.65 58.63 -14.44
N THR A 16 18.71 58.43 -15.22
CA THR A 16 19.52 57.19 -15.14
C THR A 16 20.22 57.06 -13.80
N LEU A 17 20.73 58.16 -13.23
CA LEU A 17 21.34 58.15 -11.90
C LEU A 17 20.31 57.83 -10.80
N SER A 18 19.13 58.46 -10.87
CA SER A 18 18.02 58.20 -9.94
C SER A 18 17.53 56.76 -10.04
N PHE A 19 17.39 56.22 -11.25
CA PHE A 19 17.00 54.83 -11.47
C PHE A 19 18.06 53.85 -10.94
N SER A 20 19.34 54.12 -11.18
CA SER A 20 20.43 53.30 -10.66
C SER A 20 20.45 53.29 -9.13
N TRP A 21 20.15 54.41 -8.48
CA TRP A 21 20.01 54.48 -7.03
C TRP A 21 18.76 53.76 -6.52
N ALA A 22 17.63 53.87 -7.21
CA ALA A 22 16.41 53.15 -6.85
C ALA A 22 16.63 51.62 -6.91
N VAL A 23 17.28 51.13 -7.96
CA VAL A 23 17.65 49.72 -8.09
C VAL A 23 18.65 49.30 -7.01
N TYR A 24 19.61 50.15 -6.66
CA TYR A 24 20.56 49.85 -5.58
C TYR A 24 19.87 49.74 -4.21
N LEU A 25 18.94 50.65 -3.90
CA LEU A 25 18.17 50.61 -2.65
C LEU A 25 17.25 49.39 -2.56
N ILE A 26 16.59 48.99 -3.66
CA ILE A 26 15.76 47.78 -3.69
C ILE A 26 16.61 46.53 -3.43
N ASN A 27 17.82 46.49 -4.00
CA ASN A 27 18.74 45.37 -3.82
C ASN A 27 19.26 45.31 -2.37
N LEU A 28 19.58 46.46 -1.77
CA LEU A 28 19.98 46.53 -0.36
C LEU A 28 18.86 46.10 0.59
N HIS A 29 17.60 46.38 0.26
CA HIS A 29 16.46 45.90 1.04
C HIS A 29 16.27 44.39 0.90
N ASN A 30 16.29 43.88 -0.33
CA ASN A 30 16.11 42.45 -0.60
C ASN A 30 17.24 41.59 0.01
N SER A 31 18.49 42.05 -0.04
CA SER A 31 19.63 41.35 0.55
C SER A 31 19.60 41.29 2.08
N LYS A 32 18.98 42.26 2.76
CA LYS A 32 18.82 42.25 4.22
C LYS A 32 17.73 41.29 4.69
N ASN A 33 16.61 41.21 3.96
CA ASN A 33 15.48 40.35 4.35
C ASN A 33 15.66 38.89 3.90
N LEU A 34 16.55 38.61 2.94
CA LEU A 34 16.84 37.27 2.46
C LEU A 34 17.36 36.31 3.56
N PRO A 35 18.40 36.66 4.36
CA PRO A 35 18.88 35.77 5.43
C PRO A 35 17.85 35.59 6.55
N GLU A 36 16.98 36.56 6.80
CA GLU A 36 15.92 36.46 7.80
C GLU A 36 14.81 35.48 7.34
N LYS A 37 14.39 35.59 6.07
CA LYS A 37 13.44 34.64 5.47
C LYS A 37 13.99 33.20 5.43
N ILE A 38 15.28 33.04 5.11
CA ILE A 38 15.92 31.71 5.11
C ILE A 38 15.90 31.08 6.51
N LYS A 39 16.16 31.86 7.56
CA LYS A 39 16.10 31.37 8.95
C LYS A 39 14.67 30.97 9.35
N GLU A 40 13.67 31.76 8.98
CA GLU A 40 12.27 31.42 9.24
C GLU A 40 11.87 30.10 8.55
N ASP A 41 12.29 29.92 7.30
CA ASP A 41 12.05 28.69 6.55
C ASP A 41 12.83 27.50 7.17
N GLU A 42 14.04 27.70 7.67
CA GLU A 42 14.83 26.69 8.39
C GLU A 42 14.14 26.24 9.69
N GLU A 43 13.64 27.18 10.49
CA GLU A 43 12.87 26.87 11.71
C GLU A 43 11.62 26.04 11.40
N ARG A 44 10.90 26.39 10.33
CA ARG A 44 9.74 25.61 9.87
C ARG A 44 10.14 24.21 9.42
N LEU A 45 11.28 24.05 8.74
CA LEU A 45 11.80 22.74 8.36
C LEU A 45 12.15 21.89 9.58
N ILE A 46 12.76 22.48 10.61
CA ILE A 46 13.05 21.79 11.88
C ILE A 46 11.76 21.35 12.57
N GLN A 47 10.74 22.21 12.63
CA GLN A 47 9.44 21.85 13.20
C GLN A 47 8.74 20.74 12.41
N LEU A 48 8.75 20.82 11.08
CA LEU A 48 8.21 19.78 10.20
C LEU A 48 8.96 18.46 10.39
N MET A 49 10.29 18.49 10.45
CA MET A 49 11.11 17.30 10.68
C MET A 49 10.77 16.65 12.03
N GLY A 50 10.59 17.45 13.09
CA GLY A 50 10.14 16.95 14.40
C GLY A 50 8.76 16.29 14.33
N ARG A 51 7.79 16.92 13.67
CA ARG A 51 6.43 16.37 13.51
C ARG A 51 6.43 15.10 12.66
N VAL A 52 7.17 15.09 11.55
CA VAL A 52 7.30 13.92 10.68
C VAL A 52 7.95 12.77 11.43
N ARG A 53 9.01 13.04 12.21
CA ARG A 53 9.65 12.02 13.05
C ARG A 53 8.66 11.40 14.03
N VAL A 54 7.98 12.22 14.82
CA VAL A 54 6.98 11.73 15.80
C VAL A 54 5.85 10.95 15.10
N PHE A 55 5.39 11.42 13.94
CA PHE A 55 4.37 10.72 13.16
C PHE A 55 4.87 9.35 12.67
N VAL A 56 6.07 9.29 12.10
CA VAL A 56 6.69 8.05 11.62
C VAL A 56 6.90 7.08 12.79
N ASP A 57 7.46 7.56 13.90
CA ASP A 57 7.68 6.74 15.10
C ASP A 57 6.34 6.17 15.60
N SER A 58 5.27 6.97 15.65
CA SER A 58 3.93 6.49 16.04
C SER A 58 3.35 5.46 15.06
N LYS A 59 3.66 5.58 13.77
CA LYS A 59 3.20 4.61 12.75
C LYS A 59 3.98 3.31 12.84
N ILE A 60 5.27 3.37 13.14
CA ILE A 60 6.09 2.18 13.42
C ILE A 60 5.54 1.45 14.65
N GLU A 61 5.26 2.16 15.73
CA GLU A 61 4.69 1.57 16.95
C GLU A 61 3.35 0.87 16.69
N ILE A 62 2.45 1.51 15.94
CA ILE A 62 1.17 0.88 15.54
C ILE A 62 1.39 -0.34 14.65
N LEU A 63 2.37 -0.29 13.73
CA LEU A 63 2.70 -1.43 12.87
C LEU A 63 3.24 -2.61 13.69
N GLU A 64 4.10 -2.36 14.67
CA GLU A 64 4.61 -3.38 15.59
C GLU A 64 3.49 -4.01 16.43
N GLU A 65 2.53 -3.20 16.90
CA GLU A 65 1.34 -3.72 17.60
C GLU A 65 0.49 -4.62 16.70
N LYS A 66 0.23 -4.18 15.46
CA LYS A 66 -0.54 -4.96 14.48
C LYS A 66 0.18 -6.25 14.06
N GLU A 67 1.51 -6.21 13.96
CA GLU A 67 2.33 -7.39 13.72
C GLU A 67 2.20 -8.40 14.87
N LYS A 68 2.23 -7.91 16.11
CA LYS A 68 2.05 -8.76 17.29
C LYS A 68 0.65 -9.41 17.34
N GLU A 69 -0.41 -8.64 17.09
CA GLU A 69 -1.78 -9.15 17.00
C GLU A 69 -1.91 -10.25 15.93
N LEU A 70 -1.29 -10.05 14.75
CA LEU A 70 -1.29 -11.05 13.68
C LEU A 70 -0.57 -12.33 14.09
N ASN A 71 0.60 -12.21 14.72
CA ASN A 71 1.36 -13.36 15.19
C ASN A 71 0.59 -14.16 16.27
N ASP A 72 -0.11 -13.47 17.18
CA ASP A 72 -0.97 -14.13 18.17
C ASP A 72 -2.15 -14.87 17.51
N LEU A 73 -2.80 -14.24 16.52
CA LEU A 73 -3.89 -14.88 15.78
C LEU A 73 -3.40 -16.11 14.98
N ILE A 74 -2.21 -16.04 14.38
CA ILE A 74 -1.59 -17.19 13.72
C ILE A 74 -1.35 -18.33 14.72
N SER A 75 -0.88 -18.00 15.93
CA SER A 75 -0.71 -19.01 17.00
C SER A 75 -2.05 -19.65 17.37
N GLN A 76 -3.10 -18.85 17.57
CA GLN A 76 -4.44 -19.36 17.87
C GLN A 76 -4.98 -20.28 16.77
N ILE A 77 -4.76 -19.92 15.50
CA ILE A 77 -5.15 -20.76 14.36
C ILE A 77 -4.38 -22.08 14.39
N ASN A 78 -3.09 -22.06 14.68
CA ASN A 78 -2.28 -23.28 14.74
C ASN A 78 -2.72 -24.20 15.89
N ASP A 79 -3.10 -23.63 17.03
CA ASP A 79 -3.66 -24.37 18.17
C ASP A 79 -5.02 -24.99 17.83
N LEU A 80 -5.91 -24.24 17.18
CA LEU A 80 -7.21 -24.74 16.73
C LEU A 80 -7.05 -25.81 15.65
N TYR A 81 -6.13 -25.62 14.71
CA TYR A 81 -5.79 -26.61 13.70
C TYR A 81 -5.29 -27.90 14.35
N SER A 82 -4.41 -27.81 15.34
CA SER A 82 -3.92 -28.97 16.08
C SER A 82 -5.05 -29.69 16.83
N LYS A 83 -5.96 -28.95 17.48
CA LYS A 83 -7.15 -29.52 18.13
C LYS A 83 -8.06 -30.25 17.14
N LEU A 84 -8.32 -29.64 15.99
CA LEU A 84 -9.14 -30.24 14.94
C LEU A 84 -8.50 -31.52 14.38
N VAL A 85 -7.18 -31.51 14.14
CA VAL A 85 -6.43 -32.69 13.69
C VAL A 85 -6.53 -33.83 14.71
N LEU A 86 -6.39 -33.52 16.00
CA LEU A 86 -6.56 -34.51 17.07
C LEU A 86 -7.98 -35.07 17.08
N GLU A 87 -8.99 -34.21 17.03
CA GLU A 87 -10.40 -34.61 17.03
C GLU A 87 -10.73 -35.50 15.80
N VAL A 88 -10.28 -35.12 14.61
CA VAL A 88 -10.43 -35.95 13.39
C VAL A 88 -9.75 -37.31 13.56
N SER A 89 -8.56 -37.36 14.18
CA SER A 89 -7.85 -38.61 14.43
C SER A 89 -8.59 -39.53 15.42
N GLU A 90 -9.25 -38.94 16.43
CA GLU A 90 -10.07 -39.67 17.41
C GLU A 90 -11.35 -40.21 16.76
N TYR A 91 -12.02 -39.43 15.92
CA TYR A 91 -13.14 -39.92 15.10
C TYR A 91 -12.70 -41.05 14.16
N GLN A 92 -11.55 -40.93 13.51
CA GLN A 92 -11.02 -42.00 12.65
C GLN A 92 -10.70 -43.28 13.47
N LYS A 93 -10.15 -43.14 14.67
CA LYS A 93 -9.84 -44.25 15.57
C LYS A 93 -11.11 -44.91 16.10
N SER A 94 -12.13 -44.14 16.47
CA SER A 94 -13.42 -44.66 16.91
C SER A 94 -14.18 -45.35 15.77
N ILE A 95 -14.10 -44.85 14.53
CA ILE A 95 -14.61 -45.57 13.34
C ILE A 95 -13.91 -46.92 13.16
N LYS A 96 -12.57 -46.95 13.24
CA LYS A 96 -11.78 -48.21 13.16
C LYS A 96 -12.00 -49.16 14.34
N THR A 97 -12.52 -48.66 15.46
CA THR A 97 -12.79 -49.46 16.67
C THR A 97 -14.23 -49.98 16.67
N ASN A 98 -15.21 -49.18 16.23
CA ASN A 98 -16.60 -49.62 16.03
C ASN A 98 -16.76 -50.57 14.84
N SER A 99 -15.88 -50.51 13.83
CA SER A 99 -15.83 -51.48 12.73
C SER A 99 -15.21 -52.84 13.13
N LYS A 100 -14.75 -53.01 14.38
CA LYS A 100 -14.16 -54.26 14.88
C LYS A 100 -15.11 -55.12 15.73
N THR A 101 -16.38 -54.73 15.89
CA THR A 101 -17.42 -55.57 16.53
C THR A 101 -18.32 -56.28 15.52
N SER A 102 -17.79 -56.58 14.33
CA SER A 102 -18.43 -57.50 13.40
C SER A 102 -17.37 -58.20 12.57
N TYR A 103 -17.16 -59.47 12.90
CA TYR A 103 -16.42 -60.51 12.18
C TYR A 103 -14.88 -60.42 12.20
N GLU A 104 -14.30 -61.27 13.06
CA GLU A 104 -13.07 -61.97 12.72
C GLU A 104 -13.29 -62.77 11.42
N GLU A 105 -12.80 -62.25 10.30
CA GLU A 105 -12.23 -63.13 9.29
C GLU A 105 -11.07 -62.46 8.58
N LYS A 106 -10.10 -63.31 8.25
CA LYS A 106 -8.68 -63.01 8.02
C LYS A 106 -8.42 -62.36 6.67
N LYS A 107 -7.34 -61.57 6.66
CA LYS A 107 -6.37 -61.36 5.56
C LYS A 107 -6.96 -60.99 4.19
N GLU A 108 -6.80 -59.73 3.81
CA GLU A 108 -5.84 -59.37 2.76
C GLU A 108 -5.53 -57.87 2.84
N VAL A 109 -4.23 -57.60 2.88
CA VAL A 109 -3.61 -56.30 2.65
C VAL A 109 -3.56 -56.10 1.13
N GLU A 110 -3.49 -54.84 0.69
CA GLU A 110 -3.16 -54.39 -0.67
C GLU A 110 -4.23 -54.59 -1.75
N ALA A 111 -5.11 -53.59 -1.92
CA ALA A 111 -5.57 -53.12 -3.24
C ALA A 111 -6.54 -51.91 -3.11
N ASN A 112 -6.07 -50.78 -2.57
CA ASN A 112 -6.64 -49.48 -3.01
C ASN A 112 -5.81 -48.23 -2.64
N SER A 113 -4.50 -48.39 -2.39
CA SER A 113 -3.62 -47.25 -2.13
C SER A 113 -3.18 -46.52 -3.39
N GLU A 114 -3.57 -46.96 -4.58
CA GLU A 114 -3.13 -46.37 -5.85
C GLU A 114 -4.12 -45.35 -6.45
N ASN A 115 -5.32 -45.21 -5.87
CA ASN A 115 -6.35 -44.30 -6.41
C ASN A 115 -6.54 -43.01 -5.59
N PHE A 116 -5.90 -42.88 -4.43
CA PHE A 116 -5.92 -41.63 -3.66
C PHE A 116 -4.70 -40.74 -3.94
N GLU A 117 -3.57 -41.33 -4.36
CA GLU A 117 -2.38 -40.60 -4.80
C GLU A 117 -2.64 -39.91 -6.16
N ASN A 118 -3.28 -40.60 -7.11
CA ASN A 118 -3.60 -40.04 -8.44
C ASN A 118 -4.61 -38.87 -8.40
N ILE A 119 -5.55 -38.86 -7.46
CA ILE A 119 -6.50 -37.74 -7.30
C ILE A 119 -5.81 -36.52 -6.65
N LEU A 120 -4.81 -36.76 -5.80
CA LEU A 120 -3.99 -35.71 -5.17
C LEU A 120 -2.98 -35.09 -6.15
N GLU A 121 -2.44 -35.88 -7.09
CA GLU A 121 -1.53 -35.38 -8.13
C GLU A 121 -2.27 -34.64 -9.27
N GLU A 122 -3.43 -35.12 -9.74
CA GLU A 122 -4.20 -34.40 -10.78
C GLU A 122 -4.78 -33.06 -10.29
N THR A 123 -5.02 -32.90 -8.98
CA THR A 123 -5.49 -31.63 -8.41
C THR A 123 -4.35 -30.64 -8.14
N LYS A 124 -3.10 -31.13 -7.97
CA LYS A 124 -1.91 -30.28 -7.87
C LYS A 124 -1.48 -29.76 -9.25
N GLU A 125 -1.46 -30.62 -10.26
CA GLU A 125 -0.93 -30.23 -11.58
C GLU A 125 -1.84 -29.23 -12.32
N LYS A 126 -3.15 -29.19 -12.02
CA LYS A 126 -4.08 -28.22 -12.63
C LYS A 126 -4.22 -26.89 -11.88
N ARG A 127 -3.62 -26.74 -10.69
CA ARG A 127 -3.62 -25.46 -9.93
C ARG A 127 -2.28 -24.73 -9.97
N GLU A 128 -1.20 -25.39 -10.40
CA GLU A 128 0.15 -24.80 -10.44
C GLU A 128 0.47 -24.04 -11.73
N THR A 129 -0.45 -23.91 -12.68
CA THR A 129 -0.18 -23.18 -13.95
C THR A 129 -1.04 -21.93 -14.19
N LYS A 130 -1.72 -21.38 -13.16
CA LYS A 130 -2.35 -20.05 -13.29
C LYS A 130 -2.50 -19.24 -12.00
N LYS A 131 -1.59 -19.40 -11.04
CA LYS A 131 -1.30 -18.33 -10.06
C LYS A 131 -0.07 -17.56 -10.53
N THR A 132 -0.22 -16.84 -11.63
CA THR A 132 0.46 -15.55 -11.71
C THR A 132 -0.06 -14.77 -10.50
N GLU A 133 0.81 -14.29 -9.63
CA GLU A 133 0.48 -13.46 -8.48
C GLU A 133 -0.39 -12.29 -8.95
N MET A 134 -1.71 -12.46 -8.91
CA MET A 134 -2.62 -11.38 -9.29
C MET A 134 -2.48 -10.31 -8.22
N THR A 135 -1.98 -9.17 -8.66
CA THR A 135 -1.83 -7.98 -7.82
C THR A 135 -3.20 -7.55 -7.29
N ARG A 136 -3.21 -6.85 -6.15
CA ARG A 136 -4.49 -6.44 -5.50
C ARG A 136 -5.37 -5.64 -6.46
N GLU A 137 -4.75 -4.88 -7.34
CA GLU A 137 -5.35 -4.08 -8.40
C GLU A 137 -6.06 -4.96 -9.44
N GLU A 138 -5.44 -6.06 -9.86
CA GLU A 138 -6.04 -7.01 -10.82
C GLU A 138 -7.26 -7.73 -10.24
N GLN A 139 -7.25 -8.04 -8.94
CA GLN A 139 -8.40 -8.62 -8.25
C GLN A 139 -9.57 -7.64 -8.14
N ILE A 140 -9.29 -6.37 -7.89
CA ILE A 140 -10.28 -5.28 -7.88
C ILE A 140 -10.95 -5.16 -9.26
N ILE A 141 -10.14 -5.21 -10.33
CA ILE A 141 -10.62 -5.14 -11.71
C ILE A 141 -11.47 -6.36 -12.08
N GLU A 142 -11.08 -7.57 -11.65
CA GLU A 142 -11.86 -8.78 -11.91
C GLU A 142 -13.24 -8.72 -11.26
N LEU A 143 -13.33 -8.27 -10.00
CA LEU A 143 -14.60 -8.11 -9.29
C LEU A 143 -15.49 -7.03 -9.93
N TYR A 144 -14.90 -5.94 -10.41
CA TYR A 144 -15.62 -4.93 -11.18
C TYR A 144 -16.19 -5.53 -12.50
N ASN A 145 -15.40 -6.32 -13.22
CA ASN A 145 -15.85 -7.00 -14.44
C ASN A 145 -16.95 -8.06 -14.16
N GLN A 146 -17.01 -8.61 -12.94
CA GLN A 146 -18.08 -9.49 -12.48
C GLN A 146 -19.37 -8.73 -12.10
N GLY A 147 -19.37 -7.39 -12.17
CA GLY A 147 -20.53 -6.55 -11.91
C GLY A 147 -20.73 -6.19 -10.43
N VAL A 148 -19.71 -6.37 -9.59
CA VAL A 148 -19.76 -5.98 -8.18
C VAL A 148 -19.67 -4.45 -8.06
N GLU A 149 -20.50 -3.87 -7.18
CA GLU A 149 -20.55 -2.42 -6.98
C GLU A 149 -19.26 -1.89 -6.32
N GLU A 150 -18.81 -0.71 -6.76
CA GLU A 150 -17.56 -0.07 -6.27
C GLU A 150 -17.53 0.06 -4.74
N ALA A 151 -18.68 0.31 -4.11
CA ALA A 151 -18.82 0.40 -2.65
C ALA A 151 -18.60 -0.95 -1.95
N GLU A 152 -19.02 -2.07 -2.56
CA GLU A 152 -18.81 -3.41 -2.01
C GLU A 152 -17.35 -3.86 -2.19
N ILE A 153 -16.74 -3.51 -3.32
CA ILE A 153 -15.30 -3.74 -3.57
C ILE A 153 -14.48 -2.95 -2.53
N ALA A 154 -14.77 -1.67 -2.34
CA ALA A 154 -14.12 -0.84 -1.33
C ALA A 154 -14.19 -1.46 0.08
N LYS A 155 -15.36 -2.00 0.45
CA LYS A 155 -15.57 -2.70 1.72
C LYS A 155 -14.77 -3.99 1.84
N ARG A 156 -14.67 -4.80 0.77
CA ARG A 156 -13.90 -6.06 0.76
C ARG A 156 -12.40 -5.84 0.86
N PHE A 157 -11.88 -4.77 0.25
CA PHE A 157 -10.45 -4.46 0.24
C PHE A 157 -10.02 -3.44 1.31
N GLY A 158 -10.96 -2.95 2.14
CA GLY A 158 -10.67 -1.95 3.17
C GLY A 158 -10.17 -0.62 2.59
N MET A 159 -10.61 -0.29 1.38
CA MET A 159 -10.11 0.82 0.56
C MET A 159 -11.16 1.94 0.48
N GLY A 160 -10.76 3.18 0.21
CA GLY A 160 -11.71 4.27 -0.06
C GLY A 160 -12.43 4.08 -1.40
N ILE A 161 -13.71 4.44 -1.50
CA ILE A 161 -14.48 4.35 -2.77
C ILE A 161 -13.77 5.10 -3.91
N GLY A 162 -13.15 6.25 -3.60
CA GLY A 162 -12.38 7.03 -4.57
C GLY A 162 -11.10 6.34 -5.07
N GLU A 163 -10.46 5.52 -4.23
CA GLU A 163 -9.25 4.79 -4.61
C GLU A 163 -9.59 3.60 -5.52
N VAL A 164 -10.67 2.88 -5.22
CA VAL A 164 -11.20 1.81 -6.09
C VAL A 164 -11.56 2.37 -7.46
N ARG A 165 -12.26 3.51 -7.50
CA ARG A 165 -12.62 4.19 -8.75
C ARG A 165 -11.38 4.62 -9.54
N LEU A 166 -10.35 5.12 -8.88
CA LEU A 166 -9.10 5.51 -9.52
C LEU A 166 -8.40 4.31 -10.19
N ILE A 167 -8.37 3.14 -9.53
CA ILE A 167 -7.80 1.92 -10.09
C ILE A 167 -8.57 1.47 -11.33
N ILE A 168 -9.91 1.52 -11.27
CA ILE A 168 -10.78 1.18 -12.40
C ILE A 168 -10.54 2.13 -13.59
N ASP A 169 -10.49 3.44 -13.34
CA ASP A 169 -10.27 4.47 -14.37
C ASP A 169 -8.89 4.30 -15.04
N LEU A 170 -7.85 4.02 -14.25
CA LEU A 170 -6.49 3.76 -14.75
C LEU A 170 -6.43 2.49 -15.62
N PHE A 171 -7.14 1.44 -15.23
CA PHE A 171 -7.21 0.21 -16.00
C PHE A 171 -7.86 0.43 -17.38
N HIS A 172 -9.02 1.11 -17.42
CA HIS A 172 -9.71 1.41 -18.68
C HIS A 172 -8.86 2.27 -19.63
N ARG A 173 -8.14 3.25 -19.07
CA ARG A 173 -7.21 4.09 -19.84
C ARG A 173 -6.04 3.29 -20.42
N THR A 174 -5.55 2.29 -19.68
CA THR A 174 -4.40 1.47 -20.10
C THR A 174 -4.79 0.46 -21.18
N LYS A 175 -6.01 -0.10 -21.13
CA LYS A 175 -6.53 -1.06 -22.12
C LYS A 175 -6.94 -0.42 -23.45
N SER A 176 -7.15 0.90 -23.48
CA SER A 176 -7.52 1.66 -24.68
C SER A 176 -6.34 2.07 -25.56
N LYS A 177 -5.10 1.71 -25.19
CA LYS A 177 -3.89 1.87 -26.00
C LYS A 177 -3.48 0.54 -26.60
#